data_AF-A0A7Z9WP02-F1
#
_entry.id   AF-A0A7Z9WP02-F1
#
_cell.length_a   1.000
_cell.length_b   1.000
_cell.length_c   1.000
_cell.angle_alpha   90.00
_cell.angle_beta   90.00
_cell.angle_gamma   90.00
#
_symmetry.space_group_name_H-M   'P 1'
#
loop_
_entity.id
_entity.type
_entity.pdbx_description
1 polymer ?
#
loop_
_entity_poly.entity_id
_entity_poly.type
_entity_poly.pdbx_seq_one_letter_code
_entity_poly.pdbx_strand_id
1 'polypeptide(L)'
;MDEQGWVTEEVNPATAAIDTLSARQIVELINAEDAKVAPAVARELDAIAAAVEAIVERLGRGGRLIYVGAGTSGRLGILDAAECPPTFNTPPGQVVALIAGGPEAVTRAVEEAEDDEGRGRADVAALDAGPDDVVVGISASGHTPYVLGALAEARARGAFTIALTCNRPSPLGRMADLEIAPVVGPEAIAGSTRMKAGTAQKMVLNMLSTASMVLLGKTYGNLMVDVVATNAKLRARAVRIVAQATGLGWEEAGALLERCGGEARTAIVASLAGVSPEEARRRLARTGGRVRQALTSSPTQRGWGEGVRVLGIDGGGTKTTVLLADGEGRILGRGYAGPSNYHAIGLAAAGEALLRGIRAAFADAGEAPRPV
;
A
#
# COMPACT_ATOMS: atom_id res chain seq x y z
N MET A 1 -0.93 -13.37 33.84
CA MET A 1 -2.11 -14.05 33.27
C MET A 1 -1.77 -15.52 33.18
N ASP A 2 -2.69 -16.42 33.51
CA ASP A 2 -2.46 -17.87 33.35
C ASP A 2 -2.25 -18.15 31.86
N GLU A 3 -1.15 -18.80 31.48
CA GLU A 3 -0.83 -19.16 30.08
C GLU A 3 -1.72 -20.29 29.52
N GLN A 4 -2.64 -20.79 30.34
CA GLN A 4 -3.58 -21.84 29.99
C GLN A 4 -4.52 -21.38 28.86
N GLY A 5 -4.35 -21.96 27.67
CA GLY A 5 -5.24 -21.77 26.52
C GLY A 5 -4.65 -20.99 25.33
N TRP A 6 -3.37 -20.62 25.37
CA TRP A 6 -2.68 -20.05 24.20
C TRP A 6 -2.14 -21.14 23.29
N VAL A 7 -2.61 -21.18 22.05
CA VAL A 7 -2.17 -22.16 21.04
C VAL A 7 -0.66 -22.09 20.79
N THR A 8 -0.04 -20.92 20.97
CA THR A 8 1.42 -20.74 20.86
C THR A 8 2.23 -21.46 21.94
N GLU A 9 1.65 -21.69 23.12
CA GLU A 9 2.30 -22.32 24.28
C GLU A 9 1.93 -23.80 24.44
N GLU A 10 0.95 -24.28 23.67
CA GLU A 10 0.54 -25.69 23.69
C GLU A 10 1.65 -26.64 23.21
N VAL A 11 1.63 -27.86 23.74
CA VAL A 11 2.51 -28.94 23.29
C VAL A 11 1.95 -29.55 22.01
N ASN A 12 2.78 -29.64 20.97
CA ASN A 12 2.41 -30.35 19.75
C ASN A 12 2.50 -31.87 19.93
N PRO A 13 1.38 -32.62 19.86
CA PRO A 13 1.39 -34.07 20.04
C PRO A 13 2.18 -34.81 18.94
N ALA A 14 2.31 -34.23 17.74
CA ALA A 14 3.06 -34.84 16.64
C ALA A 14 4.59 -34.82 16.86
N THR A 15 5.08 -33.95 17.77
CA THR A 15 6.51 -33.79 18.07
C THR A 15 6.84 -34.06 19.53
N ALA A 16 5.95 -34.69 20.29
CA ALA A 16 6.13 -34.93 21.73
C ALA A 16 7.41 -35.70 22.11
N ALA A 17 7.92 -36.56 21.21
CA ALA A 17 9.14 -37.35 21.40
C ALA A 17 10.25 -36.99 20.39
N ILE A 18 10.25 -35.76 19.87
CA ILE A 18 11.14 -35.31 18.78
C ILE A 18 12.64 -35.47 19.12
N ASP A 19 13.00 -35.43 20.40
CA ASP A 19 14.35 -35.60 20.94
C ASP A 19 14.90 -37.04 20.80
N THR A 20 14.04 -38.03 20.59
CA THR A 20 14.42 -39.45 20.41
C THR A 20 14.67 -39.84 18.95
N LEU A 21 14.39 -38.94 18.01
CA LEU A 21 14.35 -39.23 16.59
C LEU A 21 15.71 -39.00 15.90
N SER A 22 15.89 -39.63 14.74
CA SER A 22 17.04 -39.31 13.88
C SER A 22 16.92 -37.91 13.30
N ALA A 23 18.05 -37.30 12.92
CA ALA A 23 18.07 -35.98 12.29
C ALA A 23 17.13 -35.86 11.08
N ARG A 24 17.01 -36.92 10.27
CA ARG A 24 16.09 -36.95 9.12
C ARG A 24 14.62 -36.84 9.56
N GLN A 25 14.22 -37.62 10.55
CA GLN A 25 12.85 -37.61 11.08
C GLN A 25 12.52 -36.27 11.75
N ILE A 26 13.47 -35.67 12.48
CA ILE A 26 13.31 -34.35 13.09
C ILE A 26 12.97 -33.31 12.02
N VAL A 27 13.75 -33.24 10.92
CA VAL A 27 13.48 -32.24 9.87
C VAL A 27 12.24 -32.56 9.04
N GLU A 28 11.81 -33.83 8.93
CA GLU A 28 10.52 -34.19 8.33
C GLU A 28 9.35 -33.65 9.15
N LEU A 29 9.40 -33.80 10.47
CA LEU A 29 8.34 -33.30 11.36
C LEU A 29 8.29 -31.76 11.35
N ILE A 30 9.45 -31.09 11.42
CA ILE A 30 9.51 -29.62 11.31
C ILE A 30 8.91 -29.16 9.97
N ASN A 31 9.29 -29.80 8.86
CA ASN A 31 8.76 -29.42 7.55
C ASN A 31 7.25 -29.68 7.40
N ALA A 32 6.75 -30.76 8.00
CA ALA A 32 5.31 -31.04 8.04
C ALA A 32 4.53 -29.97 8.81
N GLU A 33 5.13 -29.41 9.88
CA GLU A 33 4.60 -28.25 10.58
C GLU A 33 4.66 -26.98 9.72
N ASP A 34 5.79 -26.69 9.06
CA ASP A 34 5.95 -25.52 8.18
C ASP A 34 4.89 -25.48 7.06
N ALA A 35 4.52 -26.64 6.51
CA ALA A 35 3.50 -26.76 5.48
C ALA A 35 2.11 -26.24 5.92
N LYS A 36 1.86 -26.12 7.24
CA LYS A 36 0.60 -25.60 7.79
C LYS A 36 0.54 -24.06 7.79
N VAL A 37 1.67 -23.38 7.60
CA VAL A 37 1.76 -21.91 7.70
C VAL A 37 1.00 -21.23 6.57
N ALA A 38 1.25 -21.60 5.31
CA ALA A 38 0.62 -20.93 4.17
C ALA A 38 -0.92 -21.03 4.18
N PRO A 39 -1.55 -22.19 4.50
CA PRO A 39 -2.98 -22.26 4.71
C PRO A 39 -3.51 -21.38 5.85
N ALA A 40 -2.75 -21.19 6.95
CA ALA A 40 -3.15 -20.29 8.03
C ALA A 40 -3.15 -18.83 7.57
N VAL A 41 -2.12 -18.39 6.84
CA VAL A 41 -2.07 -17.06 6.22
C VAL A 41 -3.18 -16.89 5.19
N ALA A 42 -3.50 -17.92 4.40
CA ALA A 42 -4.55 -17.87 3.40
C ALA A 42 -5.95 -17.58 3.99
N ARG A 43 -6.20 -17.97 5.24
CA ARG A 43 -7.47 -17.66 5.93
C ARG A 43 -7.60 -16.19 6.33
N GLU A 44 -6.50 -15.45 6.32
CA GLU A 44 -6.45 -14.04 6.73
C GLU A 44 -6.33 -13.09 5.53
N LEU A 45 -6.48 -13.57 4.29
CA LEU A 45 -6.28 -12.74 3.08
C LEU A 45 -7.21 -11.52 3.03
N ASP A 46 -8.45 -11.64 3.50
CA ASP A 46 -9.39 -10.51 3.53
C ASP A 46 -8.93 -9.43 4.52
N ALA A 47 -8.46 -9.83 5.70
CA ALA A 47 -7.89 -8.91 6.69
C ALA A 47 -6.58 -8.28 6.18
N ILE A 48 -5.71 -9.06 5.53
CA ILE A 48 -4.48 -8.57 4.91
C ILE A 48 -4.81 -7.56 3.80
N ALA A 49 -5.83 -7.81 2.99
CA ALA A 49 -6.27 -6.87 1.94
C ALA A 49 -6.79 -5.55 2.55
N ALA A 50 -7.63 -5.62 3.58
CA ALA A 50 -8.11 -4.42 4.30
C ALA A 50 -6.96 -3.63 4.93
N ALA A 51 -5.95 -4.31 5.50
CA ALA A 51 -4.73 -3.68 6.00
C ALA A 51 -3.97 -2.95 4.88
N VAL A 52 -3.78 -3.60 3.73
CA VAL A 52 -3.10 -3.00 2.56
C VAL A 52 -3.82 -1.75 2.09
N GLU A 53 -5.15 -1.76 2.02
CA GLU A 53 -5.93 -0.57 1.64
C GLU A 53 -5.71 0.60 2.62
N ALA A 54 -5.77 0.33 3.93
CA ALA A 54 -5.52 1.33 4.96
C ALA A 54 -4.09 1.89 4.91
N ILE A 55 -3.10 1.04 4.60
CA ILE A 55 -1.69 1.42 4.40
C ILE A 55 -1.55 2.30 3.16
N VAL A 56 -2.11 1.91 2.02
CA VAL A 56 -2.01 2.67 0.77
C VAL A 56 -2.64 4.06 0.89
N GLU A 57 -3.81 4.15 1.54
CA GLU A 57 -4.48 5.42 1.82
C GLU A 57 -3.55 6.40 2.56
N ARG A 58 -2.89 5.91 3.61
CA ARG A 58 -2.04 6.68 4.53
C ARG A 58 -0.67 7.03 3.98
N LEU A 59 -0.01 6.07 3.33
CA LEU A 59 1.21 6.33 2.56
C LEU A 59 0.94 7.37 1.45
N GLY A 60 -0.25 7.38 0.86
CA GLY A 60 -0.68 8.38 -0.12
C GLY A 60 -0.80 9.80 0.44
N ARG A 61 -0.99 9.96 1.76
CA ARG A 61 -0.98 11.26 2.47
C ARG A 61 0.40 11.68 2.94
N GLY A 62 1.42 10.85 2.71
CA GLY A 62 2.79 11.10 3.15
C GLY A 62 3.12 10.53 4.52
N GLY A 63 2.22 9.74 5.13
CA GLY A 63 2.50 9.03 6.37
C GLY A 63 3.36 7.78 6.17
N ARG A 64 3.47 6.98 7.23
CA ARG A 64 4.42 5.86 7.32
C ARG A 64 3.73 4.55 7.67
N LEU A 65 4.40 3.45 7.31
CA LEU A 65 4.12 2.11 7.84
C LEU A 65 5.14 1.80 8.94
N ILE A 66 4.65 1.63 10.16
CA ILE A 66 5.48 1.46 11.37
C ILE A 66 5.23 0.06 11.93
N TYR A 67 6.25 -0.78 11.94
CA TYR A 67 6.23 -2.08 12.61
C TYR A 67 6.71 -1.94 14.06
N VAL A 68 6.05 -2.60 15.00
CA VAL A 68 6.49 -2.62 16.41
C VAL A 68 6.43 -4.05 16.95
N GLY A 69 7.53 -4.53 17.53
CA GLY A 69 7.59 -5.88 18.09
C GLY A 69 8.74 -6.09 19.07
N ALA A 70 8.75 -7.25 19.73
CA ALA A 70 9.88 -7.70 20.54
C ALA A 70 10.51 -8.95 19.90
N GLY A 71 11.74 -9.30 20.32
CA GLY A 71 12.41 -10.53 19.92
C GLY A 71 12.36 -10.80 18.40
N THR A 72 11.91 -12.01 18.02
CA THR A 72 11.79 -12.41 16.62
C THR A 72 10.81 -11.52 15.84
N SER A 73 9.67 -11.17 16.42
CA SER A 73 8.65 -10.34 15.76
C SER A 73 9.18 -8.95 15.40
N GLY A 74 9.91 -8.30 16.32
CA GLY A 74 10.57 -7.02 16.05
C GLY A 74 11.64 -7.13 14.97
N ARG A 75 12.46 -8.20 15.00
CA ARG A 75 13.49 -8.45 13.96
C ARG A 75 12.89 -8.67 12.57
N LEU A 76 11.74 -9.36 12.48
CA LEU A 76 11.03 -9.55 11.21
C LEU A 76 10.46 -8.23 10.66
N GLY A 77 9.94 -7.35 11.54
CA GLY A 77 9.56 -6.00 11.16
C GLY A 77 10.75 -5.20 10.59
N ILE A 78 11.91 -5.27 11.24
CA ILE A 78 13.15 -4.62 10.77
C ILE A 78 13.58 -5.19 9.40
N LEU A 79 13.52 -6.51 9.22
CA LEU A 79 13.87 -7.16 7.97
C LEU A 79 13.02 -6.64 6.81
N ASP A 80 11.70 -6.65 6.96
CA ASP A 80 10.79 -6.18 5.90
C ASP A 80 10.96 -4.68 5.60
N ALA A 81 11.09 -3.85 6.64
CA ALA A 81 11.34 -2.41 6.48
C ALA A 81 12.67 -2.12 5.75
N ALA A 82 13.75 -2.84 6.09
CA ALA A 82 15.06 -2.68 5.47
C ALA A 82 15.09 -3.07 3.99
N GLU A 83 14.21 -3.98 3.57
CA GLU A 83 14.08 -4.41 2.19
C GLU A 83 13.27 -3.42 1.33
N CYS A 84 12.46 -2.53 1.93
CA CYS A 84 11.63 -1.58 1.18
C CYS A 84 12.44 -0.58 0.33
N PRO A 85 13.49 0.12 0.84
CA PRO A 85 14.29 1.04 0.03
C PRO A 85 14.99 0.39 -1.18
N PRO A 86 15.74 -0.72 -1.06
CA PRO A 86 16.41 -1.32 -2.23
C PRO A 86 15.44 -2.00 -3.21
N THR A 87 14.22 -2.34 -2.78
CA THR A 87 13.21 -3.04 -3.58
C THR A 87 12.28 -2.07 -4.28
N PHE A 88 11.74 -1.07 -3.58
CA PHE A 88 10.71 -0.19 -4.10
C PHE A 88 11.15 1.27 -4.18
N ASN A 89 12.43 1.56 -3.90
CA ASN A 89 12.97 2.91 -3.84
C ASN A 89 12.11 3.82 -2.95
N THR A 90 11.74 3.30 -1.78
CA THR A 90 11.06 4.08 -0.76
C THR A 90 12.08 4.94 -0.03
N PRO A 91 11.72 6.14 0.43
CA PRO A 91 12.50 6.86 1.42
C PRO A 91 12.74 5.96 2.65
N PRO A 92 13.93 5.98 3.28
CA PRO A 92 14.22 5.15 4.45
C PRO A 92 13.26 5.32 5.63
N GLY A 93 12.58 6.46 5.74
CA GLY A 93 11.60 6.74 6.80
C GLY A 93 10.15 6.36 6.46
N GLN A 94 9.86 5.85 5.26
CA GLN A 94 8.49 5.54 4.84
C GLN A 94 7.97 4.22 5.44
N VAL A 95 8.87 3.24 5.59
CA VAL A 95 8.60 1.97 6.27
C VAL A 95 9.67 1.81 7.34
N VAL A 96 9.28 1.79 8.60
CA VAL A 96 10.20 1.77 9.75
C VAL A 96 9.78 0.71 10.75
N ALA A 97 10.71 0.29 11.61
CA ALA A 97 10.45 -0.70 12.63
C ALA A 97 11.03 -0.28 13.98
N LEU A 98 10.26 -0.52 15.04
CA LEU A 98 10.65 -0.41 16.43
C LEU A 98 10.80 -1.81 17.01
N ILE A 99 11.86 -2.02 17.76
CA ILE A 99 12.12 -3.27 18.49
C ILE A 99 12.33 -2.97 19.97
N ALA A 100 11.67 -3.74 20.84
CA ALA A 100 11.92 -3.72 22.27
C ALA A 100 13.43 -3.91 22.56
N GLY A 101 14.01 -3.03 23.37
CA GLY A 101 15.45 -3.03 23.67
C GLY A 101 16.32 -2.28 22.65
N GLY A 102 15.72 -1.71 21.60
CA GLY A 102 16.40 -0.83 20.65
C GLY A 102 17.43 -1.54 19.75
N PRO A 103 18.39 -0.82 19.17
CA PRO A 103 19.31 -1.36 18.16
C PRO A 103 20.12 -2.58 18.61
N GLU A 104 20.43 -2.72 19.89
CA GLU A 104 21.14 -3.88 20.43
C GLU A 104 20.33 -5.18 20.29
N ALA A 105 19.01 -5.09 20.43
CA ALA A 105 18.09 -6.23 20.33
C ALA A 105 18.03 -6.86 18.94
N VAL A 106 18.55 -6.16 17.92
CA VAL A 106 18.66 -6.69 16.54
C VAL A 106 19.60 -7.88 16.50
N THR A 107 20.72 -7.83 17.23
CA THR A 107 21.78 -8.85 17.19
C THR A 107 21.86 -9.69 18.46
N ARG A 108 21.26 -9.23 19.55
CA ARG A 108 21.25 -9.93 20.85
C ARG A 108 19.83 -10.02 21.39
N ALA A 109 19.57 -11.04 22.20
CA ALA A 109 18.32 -11.14 22.94
C ALA A 109 18.35 -10.17 24.13
N VAL A 110 17.25 -9.44 24.32
CA VAL A 110 17.02 -8.52 25.45
C VAL A 110 15.61 -8.80 25.95
N GLU A 111 15.45 -9.93 26.64
CA GLU A 111 14.12 -10.47 27.00
C GLU A 111 13.33 -9.51 27.90
N GLU A 112 13.96 -8.95 28.93
CA GLU A 112 13.34 -7.99 29.87
C GLU A 112 12.70 -6.76 29.19
N ALA A 113 13.11 -6.43 27.96
CA ALA A 113 12.56 -5.28 27.24
C ALA A 113 11.12 -5.52 26.74
N GLU A 114 10.69 -6.78 26.59
CA GLU A 114 9.36 -7.09 26.07
C GLU A 114 8.24 -6.84 27.10
N ASP A 115 8.59 -6.84 28.39
CA ASP A 115 7.69 -6.61 29.52
C ASP A 115 7.48 -5.11 29.85
N ASP A 116 8.18 -4.21 29.16
CA ASP A 116 8.10 -2.77 29.40
C ASP A 116 7.04 -2.08 28.51
N GLU A 117 5.80 -2.04 28.99
CA GLU A 117 4.70 -1.31 28.34
C GLU A 117 5.00 0.20 28.19
N GLY A 118 5.64 0.80 29.20
CA GLY A 118 5.96 2.22 29.22
C GLY A 118 6.96 2.59 28.13
N ARG A 119 7.92 1.71 27.87
CA ARG A 119 8.89 1.86 26.78
C ARG A 119 8.24 1.79 25.41
N GLY A 120 7.29 0.88 25.21
CA GLY A 120 6.52 0.78 23.96
C GLY A 120 5.80 2.09 23.65
N ARG A 121 5.15 2.69 24.65
CA ARG A 121 4.52 4.01 24.53
C ARG A 121 5.54 5.09 24.19
N ALA A 122 6.66 5.13 24.90
CA ALA A 122 7.70 6.13 24.70
C ALA A 122 8.33 6.07 23.30
N ASP A 123 8.59 4.87 22.76
CA ASP A 123 9.19 4.72 21.43
C ASP A 123 8.24 5.17 20.30
N VAL A 124 6.95 4.84 20.40
CA VAL A 124 5.92 5.32 19.44
C VAL A 124 5.74 6.85 19.54
N ALA A 125 5.74 7.38 20.77
CA ALA A 125 5.68 8.81 21.01
C ALA A 125 6.89 9.55 20.41
N ALA A 126 8.09 8.97 20.54
CA ALA A 126 9.32 9.54 20.00
C ALA A 126 9.38 9.55 18.46
N LEU A 127 8.69 8.61 17.80
CA LEU A 127 8.49 8.63 16.36
C LEU A 127 7.45 9.66 15.89
N ASP A 128 6.73 10.29 16.82
CA ASP A 128 5.60 11.18 16.52
C ASP A 128 4.58 10.50 15.59
N ALA A 129 4.20 9.26 15.91
CA ALA A 129 3.21 8.53 15.14
C ALA A 129 1.84 9.23 15.22
N GLY A 130 1.19 9.47 14.08
CA GLY A 130 -0.02 10.28 14.01
C GLY A 130 -1.11 9.70 13.10
N PRO A 131 -2.17 10.49 12.79
CA PRO A 131 -3.33 10.01 12.04
C PRO A 131 -3.06 9.58 10.59
N ASP A 132 -1.94 10.05 10.02
CA ASP A 132 -1.49 9.63 8.70
C ASP A 132 -0.65 8.36 8.74
N ASP A 133 -0.29 7.82 9.91
CA ASP A 133 0.52 6.62 10.04
C ASP A 133 -0.34 5.35 10.25
N VAL A 134 0.22 4.21 9.83
CA VAL A 134 -0.23 2.88 10.23
C VAL A 134 0.78 2.28 11.18
N VAL A 135 0.32 1.79 12.34
CA VAL A 135 1.16 1.07 13.30
C VAL A 135 0.70 -0.38 13.38
N VAL A 136 1.60 -1.31 13.05
CA VAL A 136 1.38 -2.75 13.12
C VAL A 136 2.11 -3.30 14.35
N GLY A 137 1.36 -3.70 15.36
CA GLY A 137 1.87 -4.41 16.52
C GLY A 137 2.04 -5.89 16.21
N ILE A 138 3.24 -6.42 16.34
CA ILE A 138 3.60 -7.80 15.99
C ILE A 138 3.95 -8.57 17.26
N SER A 139 3.14 -9.56 17.62
CA SER A 139 3.35 -10.42 18.78
C SER A 139 2.73 -11.78 18.52
N ALA A 140 3.53 -12.85 18.47
CA ALA A 140 3.03 -14.19 18.24
C ALA A 140 1.97 -14.57 19.27
N SER A 141 2.27 -14.31 20.55
CA SER A 141 1.37 -14.58 21.67
C SER A 141 0.14 -13.67 21.69
N GLY A 142 0.30 -12.43 21.20
CA GLY A 142 -0.74 -11.41 21.18
C GLY A 142 -0.94 -10.70 22.53
N HIS A 143 0.00 -10.86 23.47
CA HIS A 143 -0.07 -10.26 24.81
C HIS A 143 1.26 -9.63 25.29
N THR A 144 2.24 -9.41 24.41
CA THR A 144 3.53 -8.80 24.76
C THR A 144 3.35 -7.35 25.26
N PRO A 145 3.69 -7.02 26.53
CA PRO A 145 3.43 -5.70 27.12
C PRO A 145 4.00 -4.51 26.33
N TYR A 146 5.24 -4.58 25.85
CA TYR A 146 5.84 -3.55 25.00
C TYR A 146 4.97 -3.22 23.78
N VAL A 147 4.45 -4.24 23.11
CA VAL A 147 3.62 -4.09 21.90
C VAL A 147 2.24 -3.54 22.25
N LEU A 148 1.66 -3.98 23.37
CA LEU A 148 0.39 -3.44 23.87
C LEU A 148 0.50 -1.94 24.18
N GLY A 149 1.59 -1.52 24.83
CA GLY A 149 1.86 -0.12 25.14
C GLY A 149 2.03 0.72 23.89
N ALA A 150 2.84 0.24 22.94
CA ALA A 150 3.07 0.91 21.66
C ALA A 150 1.77 1.10 20.87
N LEU A 151 0.95 0.05 20.75
CA LEU A 151 -0.29 0.12 19.97
C LEU A 151 -1.35 1.00 20.65
N ALA A 152 -1.39 1.00 21.99
CA ALA A 152 -2.25 1.90 22.75
C ALA A 152 -1.86 3.38 22.56
N GLU A 153 -0.56 3.70 22.55
CA GLU A 153 -0.08 5.05 22.26
C GLU A 153 -0.41 5.48 20.82
N ALA A 154 -0.16 4.60 19.85
CA ALA A 154 -0.48 4.85 18.44
C ALA A 154 -1.96 5.19 18.25
N ARG A 155 -2.84 4.39 18.88
CA ARG A 155 -4.29 4.63 18.87
C ARG A 155 -4.67 5.96 19.52
N ALA A 156 -4.07 6.29 20.68
CA ALA A 156 -4.33 7.56 21.37
C ALA A 156 -3.95 8.78 20.52
N ARG A 157 -2.96 8.64 19.63
CA ARG A 157 -2.52 9.66 18.67
C ARG A 157 -3.29 9.66 17.35
N GLY A 158 -4.25 8.74 17.18
CA GLY A 158 -5.11 8.64 16.02
C GLY A 158 -4.53 7.84 14.85
N ALA A 159 -3.37 7.19 15.01
CA ALA A 159 -2.83 6.28 13.99
C ALA A 159 -3.77 5.07 13.81
N PHE A 160 -3.79 4.53 12.59
CA PHE A 160 -4.54 3.29 12.35
C PHE A 160 -3.73 2.09 12.83
N THR A 161 -4.36 1.25 13.64
CA THR A 161 -3.65 0.18 14.36
C THR A 161 -4.02 -1.20 13.82
N ILE A 162 -3.00 -2.02 13.58
CA ILE A 162 -3.15 -3.40 13.15
C ILE A 162 -2.46 -4.32 14.16
N ALA A 163 -3.13 -5.37 14.60
CA ALA A 163 -2.52 -6.46 15.37
C ALA A 163 -2.16 -7.62 14.44
N LEU A 164 -0.91 -8.06 14.48
CA LEU A 164 -0.43 -9.28 13.82
C LEU A 164 -0.04 -10.32 14.87
N THR A 165 -0.88 -11.34 15.04
CA THR A 165 -0.74 -12.37 16.08
C THR A 165 -0.81 -13.79 15.53
N CYS A 166 -0.55 -14.79 16.37
CA CYS A 166 -0.79 -16.20 16.03
C CYS A 166 -1.77 -16.89 16.99
N ASN A 167 -2.45 -16.09 17.82
CA ASN A 167 -3.53 -16.50 18.71
C ASN A 167 -4.76 -15.62 18.44
N ARG A 168 -5.94 -16.25 18.41
CA ARG A 168 -7.23 -15.58 18.35
C ARG A 168 -8.20 -16.23 19.34
N PRO A 169 -8.85 -15.47 20.24
CA PRO A 169 -8.72 -14.02 20.44
C PRO A 169 -7.42 -13.64 21.19
N SER A 170 -6.97 -12.38 21.04
CA SER A 170 -5.79 -11.86 21.76
C SER A 170 -6.02 -10.46 22.35
N PRO A 171 -5.33 -10.06 23.45
CA PRO A 171 -5.35 -8.69 23.96
C PRO A 171 -5.00 -7.66 22.90
N LEU A 172 -3.97 -7.94 22.09
CA LEU A 172 -3.55 -7.04 21.01
C LEU A 172 -4.60 -6.94 19.91
N GLY A 173 -5.22 -8.06 19.51
CA GLY A 173 -6.31 -8.08 18.54
C GLY A 173 -7.54 -7.29 18.97
N ARG A 174 -7.88 -7.31 20.26
CA ARG A 174 -9.03 -6.56 20.80
C ARG A 174 -8.82 -5.03 20.83
N MET A 175 -7.57 -4.56 20.86
CA MET A 175 -7.30 -3.11 20.91
C MET A 175 -7.08 -2.48 19.53
N ALA A 176 -6.70 -3.30 18.54
CA ALA A 176 -6.41 -2.83 17.20
C ALA A 176 -7.69 -2.52 16.42
N ASP A 177 -7.59 -1.62 15.44
CA ASP A 177 -8.67 -1.36 14.49
C ASP A 177 -8.89 -2.56 13.55
N LEU A 178 -7.84 -3.37 13.35
CA LEU A 178 -7.85 -4.57 12.53
C LEU A 178 -6.94 -5.66 13.13
N GLU A 179 -7.42 -6.90 13.20
CA GLU A 179 -6.62 -8.07 13.62
C GLU A 179 -6.34 -8.99 12.41
N ILE A 180 -5.07 -9.32 12.22
CA ILE A 180 -4.58 -10.38 11.33
C ILE A 180 -4.01 -11.47 12.24
N ALA A 181 -4.67 -12.63 12.32
CA ALA A 181 -4.27 -13.70 13.24
C ALA A 181 -4.16 -15.06 12.54
N PRO A 182 -3.10 -15.30 11.75
CA PRO A 182 -2.83 -16.62 11.20
C PRO A 182 -2.53 -17.63 12.33
N VAL A 183 -3.55 -18.36 12.78
CA VAL A 183 -3.42 -19.40 13.81
C VAL A 183 -2.73 -20.63 13.19
N VAL A 184 -1.44 -20.81 13.50
CA VAL A 184 -0.58 -21.86 12.93
C VAL A 184 -0.56 -23.16 13.73
N GLY A 185 -1.26 -23.21 14.87
CA GLY A 185 -1.23 -24.33 15.80
C GLY A 185 0.03 -24.39 16.67
N PRO A 186 0.13 -25.38 17.57
CA PRO A 186 1.27 -25.57 18.47
C PRO A 186 2.59 -25.72 17.71
N GLU A 187 3.67 -25.12 18.21
CA GLU A 187 4.99 -25.17 17.57
C GLU A 187 5.63 -26.57 17.66
N ALA A 188 6.55 -26.89 16.75
CA ALA A 188 7.27 -28.17 16.79
C ALA A 188 8.07 -28.35 18.10
N ILE A 189 8.59 -27.24 18.63
CA ILE A 189 9.12 -27.12 19.99
C ILE A 189 8.18 -26.16 20.73
N ALA A 190 7.54 -26.61 21.81
CA ALA A 190 6.57 -25.81 22.56
C ALA A 190 7.13 -24.43 22.93
N GLY A 191 6.34 -23.37 22.71
CA GLY A 191 6.72 -21.98 22.94
C GLY A 191 7.75 -21.38 21.96
N SER A 192 8.35 -22.18 21.06
CA SER A 192 9.36 -21.68 20.11
C SER A 192 8.71 -20.97 18.89
N THR A 193 7.99 -19.88 19.15
CA THR A 193 7.24 -19.08 18.17
C THR A 193 8.09 -18.42 17.08
N ARG A 194 9.41 -18.46 17.20
CA ARG A 194 10.33 -18.09 16.10
C ARG A 194 10.18 -18.98 14.85
N MET A 195 9.46 -20.09 14.95
CA MET A 195 9.28 -21.10 13.90
C MET A 195 8.06 -20.78 13.03
N LYS A 196 6.91 -21.46 13.20
CA LYS A 196 5.75 -21.26 12.32
C LYS A 196 5.15 -19.87 12.48
N ALA A 197 5.00 -19.39 13.71
CA ALA A 197 4.45 -18.06 13.96
C ALA A 197 5.32 -16.96 13.33
N GLY A 198 6.64 -17.02 13.52
CA GLY A 198 7.59 -16.13 12.83
C GLY A 198 7.50 -16.24 11.29
N THR A 199 7.33 -17.44 10.75
CA THR A 199 7.16 -17.64 9.30
C THR A 199 5.86 -17.03 8.79
N ALA A 200 4.74 -17.20 9.52
CA ALA A 200 3.46 -16.57 9.21
C ALA A 200 3.58 -15.04 9.25
N GLN A 201 4.21 -14.50 10.29
CA GLN A 201 4.47 -13.07 10.42
C GLN A 201 5.27 -12.54 9.22
N LYS A 202 6.36 -13.22 8.83
CA LYS A 202 7.15 -12.85 7.64
C LYS A 202 6.28 -12.82 6.37
N MET A 203 5.47 -13.85 6.15
CA MET A 203 4.59 -13.91 4.98
C MET A 203 3.61 -12.75 4.95
N VAL A 204 2.97 -12.43 6.09
CA VAL A 204 2.05 -11.29 6.20
C VAL A 204 2.76 -9.97 5.97
N LEU A 205 3.90 -9.71 6.63
CA LEU A 205 4.66 -8.46 6.46
C LEU A 205 5.06 -8.24 4.99
N ASN A 206 5.54 -9.29 4.32
CA ASN A 206 5.87 -9.22 2.90
C ASN A 206 4.64 -8.93 2.03
N MET A 207 3.46 -9.46 2.38
CA MET A 207 2.21 -9.12 1.69
C MET A 207 1.83 -7.66 1.92
N LEU A 208 1.90 -7.16 3.16
CA LEU A 208 1.58 -5.78 3.50
C LEU A 208 2.46 -4.79 2.74
N SER A 209 3.79 -4.94 2.81
CA SER A 209 4.73 -4.05 2.13
C SER A 209 4.63 -4.17 0.62
N THR A 210 4.68 -5.40 0.07
CA THR A 210 4.69 -5.61 -1.38
C THR A 210 3.39 -5.17 -2.03
N ALA A 211 2.23 -5.57 -1.51
CA ALA A 211 0.95 -5.22 -2.11
C ALA A 211 0.69 -3.70 -2.04
N SER A 212 1.08 -3.06 -0.94
CA SER A 212 1.00 -1.60 -0.82
C SER A 212 1.85 -0.90 -1.89
N MET A 213 3.09 -1.35 -2.09
CA MET A 213 4.00 -0.77 -3.08
C MET A 213 3.53 -1.03 -4.52
N VAL A 214 2.88 -2.17 -4.79
CA VAL A 214 2.22 -2.45 -6.08
C VAL A 214 1.10 -1.44 -6.34
N LEU A 215 0.20 -1.20 -5.37
CA LEU A 215 -0.91 -0.26 -5.51
C LEU A 215 -0.46 1.22 -5.60
N LEU A 216 0.70 1.53 -5.00
CA LEU A 216 1.38 2.82 -5.14
C LEU A 216 2.18 2.96 -6.45
N GLY A 217 2.14 1.96 -7.34
CA GLY A 217 2.72 2.07 -8.69
C GLY A 217 4.22 1.82 -8.76
N LYS A 218 4.82 1.18 -7.75
CA LYS A 218 6.25 0.82 -7.75
C LYS A 218 6.58 -0.34 -8.70
N THR A 219 5.56 -1.00 -9.26
CA THR A 219 5.68 -2.08 -10.23
C THR A 219 4.95 -1.79 -11.55
N TYR A 220 5.34 -2.52 -12.61
CA TYR A 220 4.59 -2.62 -13.87
C TYR A 220 4.46 -4.09 -14.24
N GLY A 221 3.23 -4.62 -14.16
CA GLY A 221 3.05 -6.07 -14.12
C GLY A 221 3.76 -6.62 -12.89
N ASN A 222 4.65 -7.60 -13.07
CA ASN A 222 5.50 -8.17 -12.02
C ASN A 222 6.95 -7.60 -12.03
N LEU A 223 7.21 -6.53 -12.78
CA LEU A 223 8.52 -5.90 -12.86
C LEU A 223 8.63 -4.74 -11.86
N MET A 224 9.73 -4.73 -11.12
CA MET A 224 10.09 -3.68 -10.16
C MET A 224 10.69 -2.48 -10.91
N VAL A 225 9.84 -1.56 -11.34
CA VAL A 225 10.21 -0.48 -12.26
C VAL A 225 10.75 0.78 -11.59
N ASP A 226 10.61 0.91 -10.28
CA ASP A 226 11.16 2.02 -9.51
C ASP A 226 12.53 1.68 -8.92
N VAL A 227 13.44 1.14 -9.74
CA VAL A 227 14.80 0.76 -9.31
C VAL A 227 15.76 1.95 -9.42
N VAL A 228 16.57 2.19 -8.39
CA VAL A 228 17.67 3.18 -8.46
C VAL A 228 18.97 2.48 -8.79
N ALA A 229 19.58 2.88 -9.90
CA ALA A 229 20.77 2.24 -10.44
C ALA A 229 22.08 2.74 -9.77
N THR A 230 22.21 2.55 -8.45
CA THR A 230 23.37 3.05 -7.67
C THR A 230 24.68 2.28 -7.90
N ASN A 231 24.62 1.08 -8.49
CA ASN A 231 25.79 0.25 -8.78
C ASN A 231 25.63 -0.50 -10.11
N ALA A 232 26.71 -1.13 -10.59
CA ALA A 232 26.72 -1.83 -11.87
C ALA A 232 25.65 -2.94 -11.97
N LYS A 233 25.41 -3.68 -10.88
CA LYS A 233 24.37 -4.71 -10.80
C LYS A 233 22.97 -4.11 -10.97
N LEU A 234 22.69 -3.00 -10.30
CA LEU A 234 21.40 -2.31 -10.39
C LEU A 234 21.19 -1.62 -11.74
N ARG A 235 22.27 -1.11 -12.39
CA ARG A 235 22.22 -0.65 -13.79
C ARG A 235 21.84 -1.77 -14.74
N ALA A 236 22.52 -2.92 -14.67
CA ALA A 236 22.19 -4.08 -15.50
C ALA A 236 20.76 -4.57 -15.25
N ARG A 237 20.29 -4.52 -13.99
CA ARG A 237 18.89 -4.84 -13.64
C ARG A 237 17.91 -3.86 -14.29
N ALA A 238 18.18 -2.56 -14.25
CA ALA A 238 17.32 -1.54 -14.86
C ALA A 238 17.21 -1.73 -16.38
N VAL A 239 18.32 -2.00 -17.08
CA VAL A 239 18.32 -2.32 -18.51
C VAL A 239 17.47 -3.56 -18.80
N ARG A 240 17.63 -4.62 -18.00
CA ARG A 240 16.82 -5.85 -18.13
C ARG A 240 15.33 -5.57 -17.96
N ILE A 241 14.96 -4.77 -16.95
CA ILE A 241 13.55 -4.40 -16.70
C ILE A 241 12.98 -3.65 -17.89
N VAL A 242 13.70 -2.67 -18.44
CA VAL A 242 13.25 -1.92 -19.62
C VAL A 242 13.09 -2.88 -20.80
N ALA A 243 14.10 -3.70 -21.12
CA ALA A 243 14.03 -4.66 -22.21
C ALA A 243 12.84 -5.63 -22.07
N GLN A 244 12.61 -6.19 -20.88
CA GLN A 244 11.48 -7.08 -20.62
C GLN A 244 10.12 -6.38 -20.75
N ALA A 245 10.02 -5.12 -20.32
CA ALA A 245 8.78 -4.38 -20.35
C ALA A 245 8.43 -3.87 -21.76
N THR A 246 9.42 -3.56 -22.59
CA THR A 246 9.23 -2.94 -23.92
C THR A 246 9.42 -3.89 -25.09
N GLY A 247 10.09 -5.03 -24.88
CA GLY A 247 10.49 -5.96 -25.95
C GLY A 247 11.74 -5.53 -26.73
N LEU A 248 12.43 -4.46 -26.31
CA LEU A 248 13.65 -3.97 -26.96
C LEU A 248 14.86 -4.89 -26.69
N GLY A 249 15.84 -4.85 -27.59
CA GLY A 249 17.14 -5.47 -27.37
C GLY A 249 17.92 -4.83 -26.21
N TRP A 250 18.92 -5.54 -25.68
CA TRP A 250 19.71 -5.06 -24.52
C TRP A 250 20.38 -3.70 -24.76
N GLU A 251 20.99 -3.51 -25.92
CA GLU A 251 21.67 -2.25 -26.29
C GLU A 251 20.68 -1.09 -26.46
N GLU A 252 19.56 -1.33 -27.14
CA GLU A 252 18.50 -0.33 -27.34
C GLU A 252 17.85 0.08 -26.03
N ALA A 253 17.58 -0.89 -25.14
CA ALA A 253 17.07 -0.64 -23.80
C ALA A 253 18.07 0.14 -22.95
N GLY A 254 19.37 -0.16 -23.05
CA GLY A 254 20.45 0.59 -22.41
C GLY A 254 20.49 2.04 -22.86
N ALA A 255 20.53 2.27 -24.18
CA ALA A 255 20.53 3.62 -24.76
C ALA A 255 19.26 4.41 -24.40
N LEU A 256 18.09 3.77 -24.40
CA LEU A 256 16.84 4.40 -23.99
C LEU A 256 16.85 4.78 -22.51
N LEU A 257 17.34 3.89 -21.64
CA LEU A 257 17.46 4.15 -20.21
C LEU A 257 18.39 5.34 -19.94
N GLU A 258 19.51 5.44 -20.65
CA GLU A 258 20.43 6.58 -20.57
C GLU A 258 19.77 7.89 -21.01
N ARG A 259 19.04 7.89 -22.15
CA ARG A 259 18.26 9.07 -22.58
C ARG A 259 17.20 9.49 -21.56
N CYS A 260 16.70 8.55 -20.77
CA CYS A 260 15.74 8.81 -19.69
C CYS A 260 16.41 9.15 -18.35
N GLY A 261 17.74 9.33 -18.30
CA GLY A 261 18.46 9.68 -17.07
C GLY A 261 18.55 8.53 -16.06
N GLY A 262 18.46 7.27 -16.51
CA GLY A 262 18.46 6.10 -15.64
C GLY A 262 17.08 5.73 -15.06
N GLU A 263 16.02 6.46 -15.45
CA GLU A 263 14.67 6.24 -14.95
C GLU A 263 13.94 5.15 -15.73
N ALA A 264 13.86 3.93 -15.18
CA ALA A 264 13.22 2.80 -15.86
C ALA A 264 11.72 3.04 -16.15
N ARG A 265 10.97 3.67 -15.23
CA ARG A 265 9.56 4.04 -15.47
C ARG A 265 9.40 4.96 -16.68
N THR A 266 10.23 6.00 -16.76
CA THR A 266 10.23 6.97 -17.87
C THR A 266 10.57 6.28 -19.18
N ALA A 267 11.60 5.42 -19.19
CA ALA A 267 11.99 4.64 -20.36
C ALA A 267 10.84 3.75 -20.87
N ILE A 268 10.17 3.03 -19.96
CA ILE A 268 9.06 2.14 -20.32
C ILE A 268 7.90 2.94 -20.94
N VAL A 269 7.51 4.06 -20.32
CA VAL A 269 6.42 4.90 -20.84
C VAL A 269 6.82 5.54 -22.18
N ALA A 270 8.04 6.07 -22.29
CA ALA A 270 8.53 6.69 -23.52
C ALA A 270 8.51 5.71 -24.70
N SER A 271 8.98 4.48 -24.49
CA SER A 271 8.99 3.45 -25.53
C SER A 271 7.59 2.96 -25.88
N LEU A 272 6.78 2.53 -24.90
CA LEU A 272 5.49 1.91 -25.17
C LEU A 272 4.44 2.91 -25.66
N ALA A 273 4.51 4.19 -25.26
CA ALA A 273 3.60 5.23 -25.73
C ALA A 273 4.14 6.02 -26.94
N GLY A 274 5.37 5.76 -27.39
CA GLY A 274 5.99 6.47 -28.51
C GLY A 274 6.17 7.97 -28.27
N VAL A 275 6.60 8.37 -27.07
CA VAL A 275 6.74 9.79 -26.67
C VAL A 275 8.15 10.13 -26.19
N SER A 276 8.44 11.43 -26.07
CA SER A 276 9.71 11.89 -25.51
C SER A 276 9.82 11.57 -24.01
N PRO A 277 11.04 11.45 -23.45
CA PRO A 277 11.24 11.28 -22.01
C PRO A 277 10.53 12.36 -21.16
N GLU A 278 10.49 13.61 -21.63
CA GLU A 278 9.82 14.72 -20.94
C GLU A 278 8.31 14.51 -20.87
N GLU A 279 7.70 14.05 -21.97
CA GLU A 279 6.28 13.73 -21.99
C GLU A 279 5.97 12.51 -21.12
N ALA A 280 6.82 11.48 -21.15
CA ALA A 280 6.69 10.32 -20.27
C ALA A 280 6.73 10.73 -18.78
N ARG A 281 7.67 11.60 -18.38
CA ARG A 281 7.73 12.16 -17.02
C ARG A 281 6.46 12.94 -16.66
N ARG A 282 5.92 13.76 -17.57
CA ARG A 282 4.66 14.48 -17.35
C ARG A 282 3.48 13.54 -17.13
N ARG A 283 3.36 12.47 -17.92
CA ARG A 283 2.30 11.47 -17.76
C ARG A 283 2.43 10.70 -16.45
N LEU A 284 3.65 10.32 -16.07
CA LEU A 284 3.94 9.69 -14.79
C LEU A 284 3.57 10.61 -13.61
N ALA A 285 3.94 11.90 -13.66
CA ALA A 285 3.58 12.86 -12.62
C ALA A 285 2.05 12.97 -12.41
N ARG A 286 1.27 12.99 -13.50
CA ARG A 286 -0.21 13.05 -13.44
C ARG A 286 -0.88 11.80 -12.88
N THR A 287 -0.17 10.67 -12.88
CA THR A 287 -0.73 9.35 -12.51
C THR A 287 -0.12 8.82 -11.21
N GLY A 288 0.60 9.66 -10.45
CA GLY A 288 1.29 9.25 -9.23
C GLY A 288 2.42 8.25 -9.49
N GLY A 289 3.01 8.27 -10.68
CA GLY A 289 4.09 7.38 -11.08
C GLY A 289 3.65 5.98 -11.53
N ARG A 290 2.34 5.74 -11.72
CA ARG A 290 1.78 4.46 -12.16
C ARG A 290 1.95 4.27 -13.67
N VAL A 291 2.91 3.44 -14.08
CA VAL A 291 3.26 3.19 -15.50
C VAL A 291 2.04 2.83 -16.34
N ARG A 292 1.20 1.87 -15.91
CA ARG A 292 0.04 1.42 -16.70
C ARG A 292 -0.95 2.54 -16.97
N GLN A 293 -1.19 3.41 -15.99
CA GLN A 293 -2.06 4.57 -16.15
C GLN A 293 -1.40 5.65 -17.03
N ALA A 294 -0.08 5.83 -16.94
CA ALA A 294 0.66 6.76 -17.79
C ALA A 294 0.66 6.37 -19.28
N LEU A 295 0.53 5.06 -19.59
CA LEU A 295 0.37 4.57 -20.96
C LEU A 295 -1.01 4.89 -21.53
N THR A 296 -2.07 4.76 -20.72
CA THR A 296 -3.45 5.03 -21.13
C THR A 296 -3.85 6.48 -20.96
N SER A 297 -3.09 7.28 -20.20
CA SER A 297 -3.21 8.72 -20.21
C SER A 297 -2.75 9.18 -21.59
N SER A 298 -3.70 9.27 -22.52
CA SER A 298 -3.52 10.08 -23.71
C SER A 298 -3.02 11.45 -23.24
N PRO A 299 -2.19 12.15 -24.04
CA PRO A 299 -2.26 13.60 -23.94
C PRO A 299 -3.75 13.91 -24.03
N THR A 300 -4.32 14.75 -23.19
CA THR A 300 -5.64 15.33 -23.48
C THR A 300 -5.61 15.74 -24.95
N GLN A 301 -6.14 14.89 -25.83
CA GLN A 301 -5.98 15.04 -27.25
C GLN A 301 -7.10 16.01 -27.58
N ARG A 302 -6.67 17.27 -27.59
CA ARG A 302 -7.06 18.39 -28.43
C ARG A 302 -8.57 18.56 -28.66
N GLY A 303 -9.01 19.81 -28.58
CA GLY A 303 -9.41 20.43 -29.83
C GLY A 303 -10.44 19.62 -30.60
N TRP A 304 -11.74 19.68 -30.28
CA TRP A 304 -12.81 18.99 -31.03
C TRP A 304 -12.91 19.40 -32.52
N GLY A 305 -11.94 20.15 -33.04
CA GLY A 305 -11.91 20.78 -34.34
C GLY A 305 -12.19 22.28 -34.25
N GLU A 306 -11.64 23.04 -35.19
CA GLU A 306 -11.94 24.46 -35.35
C GLU A 306 -13.44 24.61 -35.72
N GLY A 307 -14.15 25.51 -35.04
CA GLY A 307 -15.58 25.72 -35.25
C GLY A 307 -16.53 24.79 -34.47
N VAL A 308 -16.01 23.84 -33.67
CA VAL A 308 -16.85 23.03 -32.76
C VAL A 308 -17.13 23.79 -31.46
N ARG A 309 -18.37 23.64 -30.97
CA ARG A 309 -18.81 24.12 -29.66
C ARG A 309 -19.11 22.92 -28.77
N VAL A 310 -18.58 22.96 -27.55
CA VAL A 310 -18.76 21.90 -26.56
C VAL A 310 -19.53 22.47 -25.39
N LEU A 311 -20.56 21.73 -24.96
CA LEU A 311 -21.36 22.10 -23.81
C LEU A 311 -21.13 21.10 -22.67
N GLY A 312 -20.62 21.60 -21.54
CA GLY A 312 -20.52 20.84 -20.30
C GLY A 312 -21.64 21.23 -19.35
N ILE A 313 -22.44 20.27 -18.88
CA ILE A 313 -23.52 20.51 -17.92
C ILE A 313 -23.28 19.66 -16.68
N ASP A 314 -23.20 20.31 -15.52
CA ASP A 314 -23.27 19.67 -14.21
C ASP A 314 -24.59 20.03 -13.53
N GLY A 315 -25.50 19.06 -13.45
CA GLY A 315 -26.84 19.21 -12.91
C GLY A 315 -26.98 18.57 -11.54
N GLY A 316 -27.15 19.39 -10.49
CA GLY A 316 -27.25 18.93 -9.11
C GLY A 316 -28.63 19.14 -8.47
N GLY A 317 -28.73 18.73 -7.20
CA GLY A 317 -29.95 18.86 -6.39
C GLY A 317 -30.28 20.28 -5.93
N THR A 318 -29.34 21.23 -6.04
CA THR A 318 -29.53 22.63 -5.63
C THR A 318 -29.26 23.63 -6.75
N LYS A 319 -28.40 23.29 -7.71
CA LYS A 319 -27.98 24.17 -8.80
C LYS A 319 -27.60 23.37 -10.04
N THR A 320 -27.64 24.03 -11.19
CA THR A 320 -27.10 23.55 -12.45
C THR A 320 -26.03 24.54 -12.93
N THR A 321 -24.86 24.02 -13.32
CA THR A 321 -23.79 24.80 -13.94
C THR A 321 -23.62 24.34 -15.37
N VAL A 322 -23.56 25.29 -16.30
CA VAL A 322 -23.35 25.04 -17.73
C VAL A 322 -22.15 25.83 -18.21
N LEU A 323 -21.28 25.18 -18.97
CA LEU A 323 -20.11 25.78 -19.60
C LEU A 323 -20.21 25.60 -21.11
N LEU A 324 -20.03 26.69 -21.84
CA LEU A 324 -19.80 26.68 -23.29
C LEU A 324 -18.30 26.82 -23.53
N ALA A 325 -17.71 25.92 -24.31
CA ALA A 325 -16.31 25.95 -24.67
C ALA A 325 -16.10 25.84 -26.19
N ASP A 326 -14.98 26.37 -26.67
CA ASP A 326 -14.52 26.11 -28.03
C ASP A 326 -13.92 24.70 -28.16
N GLY A 327 -13.60 24.30 -29.40
CA GLY A 327 -12.96 23.02 -29.67
C GLY A 327 -11.69 22.83 -28.84
N GLU A 328 -10.91 23.89 -28.60
CA GLU A 328 -9.65 23.87 -27.83
C GLU A 328 -9.86 23.74 -26.31
N GLY A 329 -11.11 23.79 -25.83
CA GLY A 329 -11.47 23.70 -24.42
C GLY A 329 -11.41 25.03 -23.67
N ARG A 330 -11.27 26.17 -24.35
CA ARG A 330 -11.39 27.49 -23.72
C ARG A 330 -12.86 27.77 -23.44
N ILE A 331 -13.15 28.18 -22.20
CA ILE A 331 -14.51 28.56 -21.80
C ILE A 331 -14.87 29.89 -22.47
N LEU A 332 -15.90 29.86 -23.29
CA LEU A 332 -16.48 31.01 -23.97
C LEU A 332 -17.58 31.66 -23.13
N GLY A 333 -18.34 30.89 -22.36
CA GLY A 333 -19.41 31.42 -21.52
C GLY A 333 -19.85 30.46 -20.42
N ARG A 334 -20.45 31.01 -19.37
CA ARG A 334 -20.94 30.29 -18.19
C ARG A 334 -22.41 30.59 -17.93
N GLY A 335 -23.16 29.56 -17.62
CA GLY A 335 -24.58 29.65 -17.28
C GLY A 335 -24.87 28.95 -15.96
N TYR A 336 -25.77 29.55 -15.19
CA TYR A 336 -26.21 29.00 -13.91
C TYR A 336 -27.74 28.96 -13.87
N ALA A 337 -28.28 27.90 -13.28
CA ALA A 337 -29.70 27.77 -13.01
C ALA A 337 -29.93 27.11 -11.64
N GLY A 338 -31.20 27.06 -11.23
CA GLY A 338 -31.64 26.30 -10.06
C GLY A 338 -31.44 24.79 -10.23
N PRO A 339 -31.99 23.96 -9.35
CA PRO A 339 -31.78 22.50 -9.38
C PRO A 339 -32.26 21.88 -10.69
N SER A 340 -31.62 20.77 -11.10
CA SER A 340 -32.04 19.97 -12.26
C SER A 340 -32.12 18.46 -11.98
N ASN A 341 -32.06 18.06 -10.70
CA ASN A 341 -32.33 16.67 -10.32
C ASN A 341 -33.81 16.34 -10.53
N TYR A 342 -34.13 15.64 -11.61
CA TYR A 342 -35.51 15.30 -11.98
C TYR A 342 -36.23 14.44 -10.93
N HIS A 343 -35.50 13.66 -10.13
CA HIS A 343 -36.09 12.92 -9.01
C HIS A 343 -36.62 13.84 -7.91
N ALA A 344 -36.08 15.06 -7.78
CA ALA A 344 -36.47 16.02 -6.76
C ALA A 344 -37.52 17.04 -7.23
N ILE A 345 -37.45 17.47 -8.50
CA ILE A 345 -38.29 18.58 -9.02
C ILE A 345 -39.18 18.22 -10.21
N GLY A 346 -39.12 16.97 -10.69
CA GLY A 346 -39.86 16.51 -11.87
C GLY A 346 -39.17 16.85 -13.19
N LEU A 347 -39.54 16.08 -14.24
CA LEU A 347 -38.88 16.12 -15.55
C LEU A 347 -39.01 17.48 -16.26
N ALA A 348 -40.20 18.10 -16.19
CA ALA A 348 -40.47 19.38 -16.85
C ALA A 348 -39.62 20.51 -16.25
N ALA A 349 -39.60 20.63 -14.92
CA ALA A 349 -38.83 21.67 -14.22
C ALA A 349 -37.31 21.46 -14.38
N ALA A 350 -36.85 20.21 -14.38
CA ALA A 350 -35.46 19.88 -14.69
C ALA A 350 -35.08 20.27 -16.12
N GLY A 351 -35.94 19.98 -17.10
CA GLY A 351 -35.76 20.39 -18.49
C GLY A 351 -35.65 21.91 -18.65
N GLU A 352 -36.53 22.67 -17.99
CA GLU A 352 -36.44 24.13 -18.01
C GLU A 352 -35.17 24.66 -17.36
N ALA A 353 -34.73 24.07 -16.24
CA ALA A 353 -33.50 24.48 -15.56
C ALA A 353 -32.27 24.27 -16.45
N LEU A 354 -32.19 23.14 -17.15
CA LEU A 354 -31.14 22.86 -18.14
C LEU A 354 -31.17 23.88 -19.28
N LEU A 355 -32.35 24.13 -19.87
CA LEU A 355 -32.49 25.10 -20.97
C LEU A 355 -32.12 26.52 -20.54
N ARG A 356 -32.49 26.94 -19.32
CA ARG A 356 -32.09 28.24 -18.77
C ARG A 356 -30.57 28.34 -18.60
N GLY A 357 -29.93 27.30 -18.05
CA GLY A 357 -28.47 27.25 -17.91
C GLY A 357 -27.76 27.31 -19.27
N ILE A 358 -28.25 26.58 -20.26
CA ILE A 358 -27.71 26.60 -21.63
C ILE A 358 -27.83 27.99 -22.25
N ARG A 359 -29.02 28.60 -22.21
CA ARG A 359 -29.23 29.94 -22.77
C ARG A 359 -28.36 30.99 -22.08
N ALA A 360 -28.19 30.90 -20.77
CA ALA A 360 -27.30 31.79 -20.02
C ALA A 360 -25.84 31.63 -20.46
N ALA A 361 -25.35 30.41 -20.65
CA ALA A 361 -23.98 30.16 -21.10
C ALA A 361 -23.71 30.69 -22.52
N PHE A 362 -24.67 30.56 -23.43
CA PHE A 362 -24.56 31.13 -24.78
C PHE A 362 -24.64 32.67 -24.76
N ALA A 363 -25.53 33.25 -23.96
CA ALA A 363 -25.65 34.70 -23.82
C ALA A 363 -24.37 35.33 -23.24
N ASP A 364 -23.75 34.69 -22.25
CA ASP A 364 -22.46 35.10 -21.66
C ASP A 364 -21.32 35.06 -22.70
N ALA A 365 -21.36 34.10 -23.63
CA ALA A 365 -20.43 34.00 -24.75
C ALA A 365 -20.73 34.98 -25.90
N GLY A 366 -21.82 35.76 -25.84
CA GLY A 366 -22.27 36.61 -26.95
C GLY A 366 -22.78 35.82 -28.17
N GLU A 367 -23.16 34.56 -27.98
CA GLU A 367 -23.63 33.67 -29.03
C GLU A 367 -25.12 33.30 -28.82
N ALA A 368 -25.77 32.80 -29.87
CA ALA A 368 -27.11 32.23 -29.78
C ALA A 368 -27.03 30.71 -30.00
N PRO A 369 -27.71 29.89 -29.16
CA PRO A 369 -27.75 28.45 -29.39
C PRO A 369 -28.50 28.18 -30.70
N ARG A 370 -27.93 27.31 -31.55
CA ARG A 370 -28.61 26.86 -32.77
C ARG A 370 -29.75 25.91 -32.40
N PRO A 371 -30.92 25.99 -33.08
CA PRO A 371 -31.94 24.95 -32.97
C PRO A 371 -31.33 23.61 -33.40
N VAL A 372 -31.63 22.56 -32.64
CA VAL A 372 -31.22 21.17 -32.94
C VAL A 372 -32.36 20.47 -33.66
#